data_AF-B4RM44-F1
#
_entry.id   AF-B4RM44-F1
#
_cell.length_a   1.000
_cell.length_b   1.000
_cell.length_c   1.000
_cell.angle_alpha   90.00
_cell.angle_beta   90.00
_cell.angle_gamma   90.00
#
_symmetry.space_group_name_H-M   'P 1'
#
loop_
_entity.id
_entity.type
_entity.pdbx_description
1 polymer ?
#
loop_
_entity_poly.entity_id
_entity_poly.type
_entity_poly.pdbx_seq_one_letter_code
_entity_poly.pdbx_strand_id
1 'polypeptide(L)'
;MSAANNIVEVGGSPMNQEGITAHGNATITLKAKENNKITVENAAYSSDGISTLINRTGARPGTRDDGNKIILEAGGDNIVTMKSGDADADYVNNSKVLTETPYYKSKRGSNGIFAYGDKSLVKLIGENNIVKSEISEKSKALNGGFRHIGIYSWQNAKVELSAKSDNIVQGGIWGLYSNNSSISLKGKK
;
A
#
# COMPACT_ATOMS: atom_id res chain seq x y z
N MET A 1 -16.14 14.39 15.56
CA MET A 1 -15.09 14.03 16.53
C MET A 1 -13.98 13.30 15.77
N SER A 2 -12.72 13.74 15.87
CA SER A 2 -11.57 12.98 15.36
C SER A 2 -10.98 12.15 16.50
N ALA A 3 -10.61 10.90 16.20
CA ALA A 3 -9.86 10.06 17.13
C ALA A 3 -8.49 10.71 17.41
N ALA A 4 -7.90 10.44 18.58
CA ALA A 4 -6.52 10.85 18.83
C ALA A 4 -5.59 10.17 17.82
N ASN A 5 -5.71 8.84 17.70
CA ASN A 5 -4.99 8.03 16.73
C ASN A 5 -5.95 7.08 16.01
N ASN A 6 -5.67 6.74 14.76
CA ASN A 6 -6.25 5.57 14.11
C ASN A 6 -5.15 4.51 13.97
N ILE A 7 -5.43 3.28 14.39
CA ILE A 7 -4.48 2.16 14.34
C ILE A 7 -5.14 1.02 13.59
N VAL A 8 -4.47 0.55 12.54
CA VAL A 8 -4.85 -0.63 11.75
C VAL A 8 -3.66 -1.58 11.76
N GLU A 9 -3.88 -2.79 12.26
CA GLU A 9 -2.86 -3.84 12.33
C GLU A 9 -3.43 -5.10 11.69
N VAL A 10 -2.75 -5.61 10.66
CA VAL A 10 -3.11 -6.83 9.94
C VAL A 10 -1.92 -7.78 10.01
N GLY A 11 -2.18 -9.06 10.25
CA GLY A 11 -1.16 -10.09 10.37
C GLY A 11 -1.73 -11.50 10.21
N GLY A 12 -0.86 -12.51 10.27
CA GLY A 12 -1.25 -13.92 10.30
C GLY A 12 -0.79 -14.72 9.08
N SER A 13 -1.34 -14.44 7.89
CA SER A 13 -0.97 -15.18 6.67
C SER A 13 0.06 -14.40 5.85
N PRO A 14 1.11 -15.02 5.28
CA PRO A 14 2.11 -14.28 4.51
C PRO A 14 1.63 -13.74 3.15
N MET A 15 0.33 -13.86 2.85
CA MET A 15 -0.24 -13.65 1.53
C MET A 15 -1.48 -12.74 1.53
N ASN A 16 -1.60 -11.90 0.51
CA ASN A 16 -2.77 -11.08 0.19
C ASN A 16 -3.31 -10.27 1.37
N GLN A 17 -2.40 -9.75 2.21
CA GLN A 17 -2.81 -8.89 3.31
C GLN A 17 -3.00 -7.46 2.82
N GLU A 18 -4.06 -6.83 3.28
CA GLU A 18 -4.38 -5.46 2.93
C GLU A 18 -4.69 -4.69 4.22
N GLY A 19 -3.92 -3.64 4.52
CA GLY A 19 -4.19 -2.80 5.68
C GLY A 19 -5.48 -2.00 5.51
N ILE A 20 -5.54 -1.18 4.46
CA ILE A 20 -6.76 -0.46 4.06
C ILE A 20 -6.94 -0.60 2.56
N THR A 21 -8.12 -1.06 2.14
CA THR A 21 -8.47 -1.17 0.72
C THR A 21 -9.77 -0.49 0.39
N ALA A 22 -9.76 0.33 -0.67
CA ALA A 22 -10.94 0.89 -1.29
C ALA A 22 -11.16 0.26 -2.67
N HIS A 23 -12.38 -0.25 -2.88
CA HIS A 23 -12.77 -0.94 -4.09
C HIS A 23 -14.26 -0.68 -4.40
N GLY A 24 -14.61 -0.58 -5.68
CA GLY A 24 -16.00 -0.39 -6.13
C GLY A 24 -16.51 1.06 -6.03
N ASN A 25 -15.70 2.05 -6.44
CA ASN A 25 -16.00 3.48 -6.35
C ASN A 25 -16.21 3.95 -4.90
N ALA A 26 -15.39 3.42 -4.00
CA ALA A 26 -15.47 3.69 -2.56
C ALA A 26 -14.52 4.82 -2.16
N THR A 27 -14.89 5.58 -1.13
CA THR A 27 -14.00 6.54 -0.48
C THR A 27 -13.86 6.17 0.99
N ILE A 28 -12.61 6.01 1.45
CA ILE A 28 -12.26 5.83 2.86
C ILE A 28 -11.50 7.08 3.31
N THR A 29 -11.96 7.70 4.41
CA THR A 29 -11.27 8.84 5.02
C THR A 29 -11.03 8.55 6.49
N LEU A 30 -9.77 8.58 6.92
CA LEU A 30 -9.39 8.50 8.33
C LEU A 30 -8.82 9.83 8.79
N LYS A 31 -9.34 10.36 9.89
CA LYS A 31 -8.90 11.63 10.50
C LYS A 31 -8.41 11.38 11.91
N ALA A 32 -7.17 11.74 12.21
CA ALA A 32 -6.54 11.64 13.53
C ALA A 32 -6.06 13.02 13.99
N LYS A 33 -6.18 13.30 15.30
CA LYS A 33 -5.55 14.50 15.90
C LYS A 33 -4.03 14.36 15.96
N GLU A 34 -3.57 13.17 16.24
CA GLU A 34 -2.17 12.79 16.29
C GLU A 34 -1.86 11.96 15.05
N ASN A 35 -1.87 10.62 15.13
CA ASN A 35 -1.31 9.78 14.06
C ASN A 35 -2.32 8.84 13.42
N ASN A 36 -2.12 8.55 12.14
CA ASN A 36 -2.65 7.35 11.51
C ASN A 36 -1.52 6.32 11.39
N LYS A 37 -1.71 5.12 11.93
CA LYS A 37 -0.73 4.03 11.90
C LYS A 37 -1.35 2.80 11.25
N ILE A 38 -0.76 2.36 10.15
CA ILE A 38 -1.16 1.17 9.41
C ILE A 38 0.05 0.24 9.37
N THR A 39 -0.10 -0.95 9.94
CA THR A 39 0.94 -1.98 9.96
C THR A 39 0.40 -3.24 9.32
N VAL A 40 1.12 -3.78 8.35
CA VAL A 40 0.83 -5.08 7.75
C VAL A 40 2.03 -5.99 7.98
N GLU A 41 1.82 -6.99 8.84
CA GLU A 41 2.78 -8.02 9.23
C GLU A 41 2.76 -9.18 8.21
N ASN A 42 3.85 -9.93 8.13
CA ASN A 42 3.96 -11.07 7.21
C ASN A 42 3.72 -10.72 5.72
N ALA A 43 3.98 -9.48 5.29
CA ALA A 43 3.71 -8.99 3.94
C ALA A 43 4.73 -9.49 2.89
N ALA A 44 4.85 -10.81 2.71
CA ALA A 44 5.79 -11.42 1.77
C ALA A 44 5.22 -11.54 0.35
N TYR A 45 3.90 -11.74 0.21
CA TYR A 45 3.28 -12.12 -1.06
C TYR A 45 1.98 -11.36 -1.34
N SER A 46 1.95 -10.58 -2.43
CA SER A 46 0.81 -9.82 -2.93
C SER A 46 0.07 -9.00 -1.86
N SER A 47 0.82 -8.36 -0.96
CA SER A 47 0.26 -7.63 0.19
C SER A 47 0.47 -6.12 0.08
N ASP A 48 -0.51 -5.33 0.50
CA ASP A 48 -0.50 -3.87 0.38
C ASP A 48 -0.84 -3.19 1.72
N GLY A 49 -0.09 -2.16 2.08
CA GLY A 49 -0.39 -1.35 3.28
C GLY A 49 -1.67 -0.55 3.08
N ILE A 50 -1.69 0.24 2.01
CA ILE A 50 -2.87 0.97 1.55
C ILE A 50 -3.07 0.65 0.07
N SER A 51 -4.27 0.25 -0.32
CA SER A 51 -4.57 -0.09 -1.71
C SER A 51 -5.83 0.59 -2.24
N THR A 52 -5.74 1.14 -3.46
CA THR A 52 -6.91 1.41 -4.30
C THR A 52 -6.86 0.44 -5.46
N LEU A 53 -7.87 -0.43 -5.55
CA LEU A 53 -7.98 -1.44 -6.60
C LEU A 53 -8.83 -0.91 -7.76
N ILE A 54 -8.95 -1.68 -8.85
CA ILE A 54 -9.83 -1.30 -9.97
C ILE A 54 -11.27 -1.12 -9.51
N ASN A 55 -11.99 -0.23 -10.19
CA ASN A 55 -13.44 -0.30 -10.15
C ASN A 55 -13.88 -1.62 -10.83
N ARG A 56 -14.69 -2.44 -10.14
CA ARG A 56 -15.12 -3.73 -10.69
C ARG A 56 -15.93 -3.49 -11.97
N THR A 57 -15.52 -4.11 -13.07
CA THR A 57 -16.35 -4.22 -14.28
C THR A 57 -17.68 -4.88 -13.89
N GLY A 58 -18.80 -4.18 -14.12
CA GLY A 58 -20.13 -4.65 -13.71
C GLY A 58 -20.57 -4.25 -12.31
N ALA A 59 -19.88 -3.32 -11.63
CA ALA A 59 -20.45 -2.61 -10.48
C ALA A 59 -21.83 -2.04 -10.88
N ARG A 60 -22.82 -2.12 -9.97
CA ARG A 60 -24.18 -1.61 -10.22
C ARG A 60 -24.08 -0.23 -10.88
N PRO A 61 -24.77 0.00 -12.01
CA PRO A 61 -24.66 1.25 -12.75
C PRO A 61 -24.99 2.43 -11.83
N GLY A 62 -23.94 3.10 -11.38
CA GLY A 62 -23.99 4.36 -10.65
C GLY A 62 -23.75 5.49 -11.63
N THR A 63 -24.40 6.63 -11.41
CA THR A 63 -24.30 7.79 -12.31
C THR A 63 -22.98 8.58 -12.18
N ARG A 64 -22.06 8.13 -11.31
CA ARG A 64 -20.75 8.74 -11.10
C ARG A 64 -19.69 7.65 -10.89
N ASP A 65 -18.70 7.63 -11.77
CA ASP A 65 -17.44 6.91 -11.58
C ASP A 65 -16.37 7.94 -11.19
N ASP A 66 -16.22 8.13 -9.88
CA ASP A 66 -15.32 9.14 -9.30
C ASP A 66 -13.99 8.52 -8.85
N GLY A 67 -13.80 7.20 -9.08
CA GLY A 67 -12.63 6.42 -8.69
C GLY A 67 -12.63 6.00 -7.21
N ASN A 68 -11.74 5.06 -6.87
CA ASN A 68 -11.52 4.67 -5.47
C ASN A 68 -10.59 5.67 -4.77
N LYS A 69 -10.93 6.07 -3.55
CA LYS A 69 -10.15 7.08 -2.81
C LYS A 69 -9.85 6.62 -1.40
N ILE A 70 -8.60 6.78 -0.98
CA ILE A 70 -8.19 6.65 0.42
C ILE A 70 -7.51 7.95 0.83
N ILE A 71 -8.01 8.57 1.89
CA ILE A 71 -7.50 9.85 2.39
C ILE A 71 -7.18 9.69 3.88
N LEU A 72 -5.90 9.84 4.24
CA LEU A 72 -5.49 9.90 5.65
C LEU A 72 -5.09 11.35 5.99
N GLU A 73 -5.73 11.89 7.02
CA GLU A 73 -5.44 13.20 7.57
C GLU A 73 -5.01 13.05 9.03
N ALA A 74 -3.81 13.50 9.35
CA ALA A 74 -3.22 13.45 10.68
C ALA A 74 -2.77 14.86 11.10
N GLY A 75 -2.99 15.24 12.36
CA GLY A 75 -2.33 16.43 12.92
C GLY A 75 -0.85 16.20 13.19
N GLY A 76 -0.47 14.95 13.50
CA GLY A 76 0.88 14.39 13.51
C GLY A 76 1.13 13.53 12.28
N ASP A 77 1.64 12.31 12.44
CA ASP A 77 2.18 11.52 11.33
C ASP A 77 1.19 10.55 10.70
N ASN A 78 1.32 10.34 9.39
CA ASN A 78 0.80 9.14 8.72
C ASN A 78 1.93 8.13 8.57
N ILE A 79 1.77 6.94 9.14
CA ILE A 79 2.79 5.89 9.15
C ILE A 79 2.19 4.63 8.54
N VAL A 80 2.78 4.17 7.44
CA VAL A 80 2.44 2.91 6.77
C VAL A 80 3.66 2.01 6.82
N THR A 81 3.55 0.87 7.48
CA THR A 81 4.66 -0.07 7.69
C THR A 81 4.30 -1.43 7.14
N MET A 82 5.11 -1.91 6.20
CA MET A 82 5.07 -3.29 5.69
C MET A 82 6.19 -4.09 6.32
N LYS A 83 5.91 -5.28 6.85
CA LYS A 83 6.91 -6.14 7.48
C LYS A 83 6.90 -7.53 6.90
N SER A 84 8.08 -8.09 6.65
CA SER A 84 8.23 -9.50 6.30
C SER A 84 9.60 -10.00 6.73
N GLY A 85 9.62 -11.16 7.39
CA GLY A 85 10.82 -11.83 7.85
C GLY A 85 11.16 -13.09 7.07
N ASP A 86 12.29 -13.71 7.42
CA ASP A 86 12.80 -14.91 6.76
C ASP A 86 11.82 -16.09 6.81
N ALA A 87 11.06 -16.22 7.88
CA ALA A 87 10.04 -17.27 8.02
C ALA A 87 8.91 -17.11 6.99
N ASP A 88 8.54 -15.87 6.63
CA ASP A 88 7.53 -15.62 5.60
C ASP A 88 8.10 -15.98 4.22
N ALA A 89 9.38 -15.66 3.97
CA ALA A 89 10.08 -16.06 2.76
C ALA A 89 10.16 -17.59 2.62
N ASP A 90 10.48 -18.28 3.72
CA ASP A 90 10.51 -19.74 3.77
C ASP A 90 9.15 -20.35 3.45
N TYR A 91 8.08 -19.78 4.00
CA TYR A 91 6.73 -20.23 3.67
C TYR A 91 6.44 -20.11 2.17
N VAL A 92 6.75 -18.96 1.56
CA VAL A 92 6.50 -18.72 0.13
C VAL A 92 7.33 -19.67 -0.74
N ASN A 93 8.63 -19.82 -0.44
CA ASN A 93 9.53 -20.67 -1.21
C ASN A 93 9.20 -22.17 -1.10
N ASN A 94 8.80 -22.63 0.08
CA ASN A 94 8.51 -24.05 0.31
C ASN A 94 7.11 -24.46 -0.18
N SER A 95 6.26 -23.50 -0.53
CA SER A 95 4.93 -23.78 -1.04
C SER A 95 4.97 -24.11 -2.54
N LYS A 96 4.85 -25.40 -2.87
CA LYS A 96 4.71 -25.86 -4.26
C LYS A 96 3.57 -25.19 -5.01
N VAL A 97 2.45 -24.89 -4.32
CA VAL A 97 1.32 -24.19 -4.94
C VAL A 97 1.75 -22.81 -5.43
N LEU A 98 2.47 -22.04 -4.60
CA LEU A 98 2.91 -20.70 -4.95
C LEU A 98 4.02 -20.71 -6.00
N THR A 99 4.95 -21.67 -5.91
CA THR A 99 6.12 -21.73 -6.78
C THR A 99 5.90 -22.47 -8.09
N GLU A 100 4.94 -23.38 -8.20
CA GLU A 100 4.71 -24.21 -9.39
C GLU A 100 3.50 -23.74 -10.23
N THR A 101 2.48 -23.14 -9.60
CA THR A 101 1.28 -22.68 -10.31
C THR A 101 1.56 -21.39 -11.10
N PRO A 102 1.36 -21.37 -12.45
CA PRO A 102 1.65 -20.20 -13.28
C PRO A 102 0.95 -18.91 -12.83
N TYR A 103 -0.29 -19.02 -12.36
CA TYR A 103 -1.07 -17.88 -11.87
C TYR A 103 -0.42 -17.16 -10.68
N TYR A 104 0.29 -17.91 -9.82
CA TYR A 104 0.94 -17.37 -8.62
C TYR A 104 2.39 -16.92 -8.87
N LYS A 105 3.07 -17.51 -9.87
CA LYS A 105 4.44 -17.16 -10.27
C LYS A 105 4.64 -15.68 -10.65
N SER A 106 3.60 -15.00 -11.13
CA SER A 106 3.70 -13.61 -11.59
C SER A 106 3.22 -12.58 -10.56
N LYS A 107 2.85 -13.00 -9.35
CA LYS A 107 2.38 -12.08 -8.31
C LYS A 107 3.56 -11.34 -7.68
N ARG A 108 3.29 -10.12 -7.19
CA ARG A 108 4.29 -9.20 -6.64
C ARG A 108 4.52 -9.47 -5.16
N GLY A 109 5.57 -8.85 -4.60
CA GLY A 109 5.91 -8.95 -3.17
C GLY A 109 4.93 -8.14 -2.35
N SER A 110 5.35 -7.01 -1.81
CA SER A 110 4.45 -6.11 -1.10
C SER A 110 4.60 -4.66 -1.53
N ASN A 111 3.54 -3.87 -1.35
CA ASN A 111 3.61 -2.43 -1.52
C ASN A 111 3.23 -1.71 -0.23
N GLY A 112 3.93 -0.62 0.10
CA GLY A 112 3.46 0.27 1.16
C GLY A 112 2.15 0.96 0.73
N ILE A 113 2.15 1.53 -0.47
CA ILE A 113 0.96 2.07 -1.12
C ILE A 113 0.85 1.47 -2.53
N PHE A 114 -0.30 0.91 -2.86
CA PHE A 114 -0.65 0.45 -4.20
C PHE A 114 -1.86 1.25 -4.73
N ALA A 115 -1.65 2.06 -5.77
CA ALA A 115 -2.72 2.79 -6.42
C ALA A 115 -2.91 2.35 -7.86
N TYR A 116 -4.13 1.93 -8.21
CA TYR A 116 -4.40 1.35 -9.51
C TYR A 116 -5.76 1.74 -10.06
N GLY A 117 -5.78 2.04 -11.36
CA GLY A 117 -6.99 2.34 -12.11
C GLY A 117 -7.29 3.83 -12.22
N ASP A 118 -8.06 4.16 -13.25
CA ASP A 118 -8.39 5.54 -13.58
C ASP A 118 -9.13 6.22 -12.42
N LYS A 119 -8.79 7.49 -12.16
CA LYS A 119 -9.33 8.31 -11.07
C LYS A 119 -9.09 7.79 -9.64
N SER A 120 -8.40 6.66 -9.46
CA SER A 120 -8.00 6.18 -8.15
C SER A 120 -7.03 7.16 -7.47
N LEU A 121 -7.22 7.42 -6.18
CA LEU A 121 -6.44 8.36 -5.39
C LEU A 121 -6.07 7.78 -4.02
N VAL A 122 -4.79 7.82 -3.68
CA VAL A 122 -4.32 7.73 -2.29
C VAL A 122 -3.73 9.07 -1.88
N LYS A 123 -4.23 9.64 -0.79
CA LYS A 123 -3.77 10.93 -0.27
C LYS A 123 -3.40 10.83 1.21
N LEU A 124 -2.20 11.30 1.55
CA LEU A 124 -1.72 11.42 2.93
C LEU A 124 -1.42 12.88 3.24
N ILE A 125 -1.99 13.40 4.34
CA ILE A 125 -1.78 14.75 4.84
C ILE A 125 -1.38 14.67 6.31
N GLY A 126 -0.19 15.12 6.66
CA GLY A 126 0.34 15.00 8.02
C GLY A 126 1.48 15.97 8.33
N GLU A 127 1.99 15.90 9.55
CA GLU A 127 3.27 16.47 9.93
C GLU A 127 4.38 15.79 9.11
N ASN A 128 4.46 14.46 9.20
CA ASN A 128 5.21 13.61 8.30
C ASN A 128 4.32 12.57 7.61
N ASN A 129 4.74 12.12 6.42
CA ASN A 129 4.18 10.92 5.79
C ASN A 129 5.31 9.90 5.62
N ILE A 130 5.18 8.75 6.27
CA ILE A 130 6.21 7.72 6.34
C ILE A 130 5.64 6.44 5.75
N VAL A 131 6.26 5.96 4.67
CA VAL A 131 6.00 4.66 4.07
C VAL A 131 7.27 3.81 4.20
N LYS A 132 7.23 2.82 5.08
CA LYS A 132 8.39 2.00 5.44
C LYS A 132 8.13 0.55 5.09
N SER A 133 9.12 -0.09 4.50
CA SER A 133 9.15 -1.54 4.31
C SER A 133 10.30 -2.14 5.13
N GLU A 134 9.97 -2.93 6.13
CA GLU A 134 10.88 -3.69 6.99
C GLU A 134 10.89 -5.14 6.52
N ILE A 135 11.56 -5.37 5.38
CA ILE A 135 11.58 -6.66 4.69
C ILE A 135 12.98 -7.27 4.85
N SER A 136 13.06 -8.53 5.25
CA SER A 136 14.34 -9.23 5.37
C SER A 136 14.99 -9.42 4.00
N GLU A 137 16.32 -9.61 3.99
CA GLU A 137 17.06 -9.85 2.74
C GLU A 137 16.58 -11.12 2.03
N LYS A 138 16.19 -12.15 2.79
CA LYS A 138 15.63 -13.38 2.24
C LYS A 138 14.29 -13.15 1.55
N SER A 139 13.40 -12.34 2.14
CA SER A 139 12.14 -11.94 1.52
C SER A 139 12.37 -11.10 0.26
N LYS A 140 13.32 -10.16 0.29
CA LYS A 140 13.70 -9.38 -0.91
C LYS A 140 14.25 -10.26 -2.04
N ALA A 141 14.92 -11.36 -1.68
CA ALA A 141 15.52 -12.30 -2.62
C ALA A 141 14.58 -13.40 -3.10
N LEU A 142 13.28 -13.33 -2.80
CA LEU A 142 12.31 -14.32 -3.29
C LEU A 142 12.33 -14.40 -4.83
N ASN A 143 12.62 -15.59 -5.33
CA ASN A 143 12.68 -15.88 -6.77
C ASN A 143 11.30 -15.71 -7.43
N GLY A 144 11.26 -15.28 -8.69
CA GLY A 144 10.01 -15.18 -9.47
C GLY A 144 9.49 -13.76 -9.71
N GLY A 145 10.24 -12.72 -9.32
CA GLY A 145 9.87 -11.32 -9.62
C GLY A 145 9.01 -10.66 -8.55
N PHE A 146 9.11 -11.13 -7.30
CA PHE A 146 8.58 -10.42 -6.14
C PHE A 146 9.22 -9.04 -6.02
N ARG A 147 8.39 -8.02 -6.06
CA ARG A 147 8.81 -6.62 -5.92
C ARG A 147 8.22 -6.08 -4.64
N HIS A 148 9.10 -5.69 -3.72
CA HIS A 148 8.73 -4.91 -2.55
C HIS A 148 8.91 -3.43 -2.89
N ILE A 149 7.82 -2.66 -2.93
CA ILE A 149 7.83 -1.28 -3.43
C ILE A 149 7.25 -0.35 -2.37
N GLY A 150 7.89 0.78 -2.10
CA GLY A 150 7.34 1.76 -1.17
C GLY A 150 5.98 2.27 -1.67
N ILE A 151 5.97 2.90 -2.85
CA ILE A 151 4.75 3.41 -3.50
C ILE A 151 4.72 2.94 -4.95
N TYR A 152 3.66 2.21 -5.31
CA TYR A 152 3.36 1.77 -6.66
C TYR A 152 2.10 2.47 -7.17
N SER A 153 2.18 3.15 -8.31
CA SER A 153 1.04 3.76 -9.00
C SER A 153 0.99 3.32 -10.46
N TRP A 154 -0.21 3.04 -10.98
CA TRP A 154 -0.41 2.65 -12.38
C TRP A 154 -1.83 2.97 -12.91
N GLN A 155 -1.95 3.12 -14.23
CA GLN A 155 -3.21 3.34 -14.97
C GLN A 155 -3.98 4.58 -14.53
N ASN A 156 -3.37 5.75 -14.70
CA ASN A 156 -3.91 7.08 -14.39
C ASN A 156 -4.23 7.30 -12.89
N ALA A 157 -3.89 6.35 -12.02
CA ALA A 157 -4.00 6.52 -10.58
C ALA A 157 -3.07 7.62 -10.07
N LYS A 158 -3.43 8.17 -8.91
CA LYS A 158 -2.69 9.25 -8.25
C LYS A 158 -2.34 8.90 -6.82
N VAL A 159 -1.10 9.18 -6.43
CA VAL A 159 -0.68 9.16 -5.03
C VAL A 159 -0.16 10.55 -4.67
N GLU A 160 -0.71 11.13 -3.61
CA GLU A 160 -0.38 12.48 -3.14
C GLU A 160 0.02 12.45 -1.66
N LEU A 161 1.30 12.70 -1.38
CA LEU A 161 1.79 12.87 -0.02
C LEU A 161 2.08 14.35 0.21
N SER A 162 1.42 14.93 1.20
CA SER A 162 1.61 16.33 1.62
C SER A 162 2.02 16.35 3.09
N ALA A 163 3.27 16.69 3.36
CA ALA A 163 3.84 16.77 4.69
C ALA A 163 4.21 18.22 5.03
N LYS A 164 4.07 18.59 6.30
CA LYS A 164 4.60 19.87 6.81
C LYS A 164 6.10 19.81 7.03
N SER A 165 6.63 18.64 7.39
CA SER A 165 8.07 18.38 7.48
C SER A 165 8.47 17.44 6.35
N ASP A 166 8.42 16.12 6.55
CA ASP A 166 9.04 15.16 5.64
C ASP A 166 8.07 14.16 5.02
N ASN A 167 8.36 13.79 3.77
CA ASN A 167 7.82 12.58 3.14
C ASN A 167 8.96 11.56 3.04
N ILE A 168 8.82 10.44 3.74
CA ILE A 168 9.85 9.41 3.83
C ILE A 168 9.31 8.13 3.20
N VAL A 169 10.00 7.62 2.17
CA VAL A 169 9.70 6.34 1.54
C VAL A 169 10.96 5.49 1.55
N GLN A 170 10.94 4.38 2.28
CA GLN A 170 12.17 3.63 2.58
C GLN A 170 11.96 2.11 2.65
N GLY A 171 13.06 1.37 2.42
CA GLY A 171 13.16 -0.07 2.67
C GLY A 171 12.59 -1.00 1.59
N GLY A 172 11.82 -0.47 0.64
CA GLY A 172 11.45 -1.21 -0.58
C GLY A 172 12.65 -1.43 -1.50
N ILE A 173 12.59 -2.46 -2.34
CA ILE A 173 13.52 -2.66 -3.47
C ILE A 173 13.46 -1.44 -4.39
N TRP A 174 12.25 -0.91 -4.61
CA TRP A 174 12.04 0.39 -5.23
C TRP A 174 11.29 1.32 -4.29
N GLY A 175 11.75 2.56 -4.14
CA GLY A 175 11.04 3.55 -3.34
C GLY A 175 9.73 3.95 -4.00
N LEU A 176 9.81 4.49 -5.22
CA LEU A 176 8.66 4.97 -5.99
C LEU A 176 8.65 4.29 -7.36
N TYR A 177 7.50 3.75 -7.76
CA TYR A 177 7.27 3.23 -9.09
C TYR A 177 5.97 3.81 -9.65
N SER A 178 6.06 4.51 -10.78
CA SER A 178 4.91 5.09 -11.48
C SER A 178 4.95 4.66 -12.94
N ASN A 179 3.81 4.23 -13.49
CA ASN A 179 3.67 3.91 -14.90
C ASN A 179 2.35 4.48 -15.42
N ASN A 180 2.38 5.37 -16.41
CA ASN A 180 1.18 6.06 -16.90
C ASN A 180 0.29 6.57 -15.76
N SER A 181 0.89 7.19 -14.75
CA SER A 181 0.27 7.58 -13.47
C SER A 181 1.10 8.67 -12.80
N SER A 182 0.68 9.19 -11.64
CA SER A 182 1.45 10.20 -10.91
C SER A 182 1.64 9.86 -9.43
N ILE A 183 2.85 10.12 -8.93
CA ILE A 183 3.16 10.18 -7.50
C ILE A 183 3.71 11.59 -7.23
N SER A 184 3.08 12.31 -6.32
CA SER A 184 3.48 13.67 -5.92
C SER A 184 3.86 13.68 -4.45
N LEU A 185 5.08 14.13 -4.17
CA LEU A 185 5.56 14.38 -2.81
C LEU A 185 5.70 15.89 -2.63
N LYS A 186 4.93 16.47 -1.71
CA LYS A 186 5.00 17.88 -1.34
C LYS A 186 5.47 17.98 0.10
N GLY A 187 6.67 18.51 0.28
CA GLY A 187 7.24 18.82 1.61
C GLY A 187 7.16 20.31 1.90
N LYS A 188 7.80 20.71 3.00
CA LYS A 188 7.93 22.12 3.39
C LYS A 188 8.55 22.93 2.24
N LYS A 189 7.93 24.09 1.94
CA LYS A 189 8.56 25.15 1.13
C LYS A 189 9.58 25.89 1.97
#